data_AF-A0A8H7EPM8-F1
#
_entry.id   AF-A0A8H7EPM8-F1
#
_cell.length_a   1.000
_cell.length_b   1.000
_cell.length_c   1.000
_cell.angle_alpha   90.00
_cell.angle_beta   90.00
_cell.angle_gamma   90.00
#
_symmetry.space_group_name_H-M   'P 1'
#
loop_
_entity.id
_entity.type
_entity.pdbx_description
1 polymer ?
#
loop_
_entity_poly.entity_id
_entity_poly.type
_entity_poly.pdbx_seq_one_letter_code
_entity_poly.pdbx_strand_id
1 'polypeptide(L)'
;MAVYLSLWHQRGVVDVMLWLRNQPSNISVGVLMPCHSTPWQSVVHRPDMTMWFLTCEPPLEGQADYVDEADEFYLDPLSSLNRMARWPSHFIMFDHLLSNGTVADALQKKGFQECRRFFNSHFHDDTRRRGDVVVLCRE
;
A
#
# COMPACT_ATOMS: atom_id res chain seq x y z
N MET A 1 5.20 -27.52 -3.83
CA MET A 1 4.42 -26.25 -3.87
C MET A 1 3.92 -25.80 -2.50
N ALA A 2 3.35 -26.68 -1.64
CA ALA A 2 2.82 -26.27 -0.33
C ALA A 2 3.81 -25.47 0.53
N VAL A 3 5.07 -25.93 0.64
CA VAL A 3 6.12 -25.24 1.41
C VAL A 3 6.36 -23.80 0.91
N TYR A 4 6.33 -23.58 -0.41
CA TYR A 4 6.51 -22.24 -0.98
C TYR A 4 5.34 -21.32 -0.62
N LEU A 5 4.12 -21.80 -0.79
CA LEU A 5 2.90 -21.04 -0.49
C LEU A 5 2.80 -20.70 1.00
N SER A 6 3.29 -21.56 1.89
CA SER A 6 3.24 -21.33 3.34
C SER A 6 4.36 -20.45 3.87
N LEU A 7 5.53 -20.39 3.21
CA LEU A 7 6.73 -19.74 3.78
C LEU A 7 7.18 -18.49 3.01
N TRP A 8 6.84 -18.37 1.73
CA TRP A 8 7.39 -17.34 0.84
C TRP A 8 6.34 -16.53 0.10
N HIS A 9 5.28 -17.16 -0.40
CA HIS A 9 4.30 -16.45 -1.23
C HIS A 9 3.48 -15.45 -0.41
N GLN A 10 3.34 -14.23 -0.93
CA GLN A 10 2.61 -13.11 -0.32
C GLN A 10 3.04 -12.82 1.13
N ARG A 11 4.33 -12.97 1.45
CA ARG A 11 4.84 -12.80 2.82
C ARG A 11 4.97 -11.31 3.22
N GLY A 12 5.39 -10.48 2.28
CA GLY A 12 5.77 -9.07 2.52
C GLY A 12 4.64 -8.22 3.11
N VAL A 13 3.39 -8.52 2.74
CA VAL A 13 2.20 -7.83 3.26
C VAL A 13 1.95 -8.09 4.75
N VAL A 14 2.43 -9.22 5.28
CA VAL A 14 2.39 -9.55 6.71
C VAL A 14 3.60 -8.93 7.41
N ASP A 15 4.79 -9.10 6.84
CA ASP A 15 6.04 -8.62 7.42
C ASP A 15 6.05 -7.09 7.60
N VAL A 16 5.47 -6.32 6.65
CA VAL A 16 5.34 -4.87 6.78
C VAL A 16 4.46 -4.46 7.96
N MET A 17 3.37 -5.19 8.21
CA MET A 17 2.46 -4.89 9.33
C MET A 17 3.08 -5.29 10.68
N LEU A 18 3.83 -6.39 10.72
CA LEU A 18 4.62 -6.78 11.89
C LEU A 18 5.69 -5.73 12.21
N TRP A 19 6.32 -5.15 11.18
CA TRP A 19 7.28 -4.06 11.34
C TRP A 19 6.62 -2.77 11.83
N LEU A 20 5.46 -2.40 11.26
CA LEU A 20 4.69 -1.22 11.65
C LEU A 20 4.27 -1.24 13.12
N ARG A 21 3.88 -2.40 13.66
CA ARG A 21 3.49 -2.56 15.06
C ARG A 21 4.54 -2.02 16.04
N ASN A 22 5.82 -2.12 15.66
CA ASN A 22 6.97 -1.76 16.49
C ASN A 22 7.49 -0.33 16.21
N GLN A 23 6.78 0.47 15.41
CA GLN A 23 7.16 1.85 15.12
C GLN A 23 6.78 2.82 16.25
N PRO A 24 7.45 3.98 16.35
CA PRO A 24 7.16 5.00 17.35
C PRO A 24 5.73 5.56 17.22
N SER A 25 5.23 6.12 18.32
CA SER A 25 3.99 6.91 18.34
C SER A 25 4.17 8.18 17.49
N ASN A 26 3.09 8.66 16.86
CA ASN A 26 3.03 9.84 15.96
C ASN A 26 3.34 9.61 14.47
N ILE A 27 3.33 8.37 13.98
CA ILE A 27 3.35 8.14 12.53
C ILE A 27 1.93 8.06 11.94
N SER A 28 1.79 8.61 10.74
CA SER A 28 0.62 8.39 9.88
C SER A 28 1.03 7.57 8.67
N VAL A 29 0.22 6.57 8.33
CA VAL A 29 0.52 5.58 7.30
C VAL A 29 -0.60 5.58 6.26
N GLY A 30 -0.24 5.75 4.98
CA GLY A 30 -1.12 5.53 3.85
C GLY A 30 -0.74 4.24 3.12
N VAL A 31 -1.73 3.40 2.83
CA VAL A 31 -1.50 2.13 2.12
C VAL A 31 -2.11 2.22 0.73
N LEU A 32 -1.22 2.35 -0.26
CA LEU A 32 -1.53 2.45 -1.69
C LEU A 32 -1.37 1.08 -2.33
N MET A 33 -2.23 0.15 -1.91
CA MET A 33 -2.24 -1.24 -2.34
C MET A 33 -3.67 -1.62 -2.74
N PRO A 34 -3.88 -2.65 -3.59
CA PRO A 34 -5.23 -3.14 -3.85
C PRO A 34 -5.88 -3.61 -2.55
N CYS A 35 -7.21 -3.54 -2.48
CA CYS A 35 -7.94 -3.85 -1.25
C CYS A 35 -7.65 -5.27 -0.71
N HIS A 36 -7.69 -5.40 0.62
CA HIS A 36 -7.38 -6.64 1.36
C HIS A 36 -5.99 -7.22 1.10
N SER A 37 -5.02 -6.39 0.70
CA SER A 37 -3.65 -6.87 0.54
C SER A 37 -2.93 -7.10 1.87
N THR A 38 -3.32 -6.41 2.95
CA THR A 38 -2.61 -6.46 4.25
C THR A 38 -3.57 -6.76 5.41
N PRO A 39 -3.11 -7.40 6.50
CA PRO A 39 -3.98 -7.80 7.62
C PRO A 39 -4.38 -6.65 8.57
N TRP A 40 -3.93 -5.41 8.31
CA TRP A 40 -4.25 -4.18 9.03
C TRP A 40 -4.47 -4.35 10.55
N GLN A 41 -5.69 -4.13 11.05
CA GLN A 41 -6.05 -4.13 12.47
C GLN A 41 -5.82 -5.49 13.13
N SER A 42 -5.82 -6.59 12.38
CA SER A 42 -5.55 -7.92 12.94
C SER A 42 -4.11 -8.04 13.47
N VAL A 43 -3.21 -7.16 13.01
CA VAL A 43 -1.77 -7.17 13.36
C VAL A 43 -1.36 -5.89 14.08
N VAL A 44 -1.92 -4.73 13.74
CA VAL A 44 -1.54 -3.42 14.28
C VAL A 44 -2.68 -2.84 15.12
N HIS A 45 -2.59 -3.02 16.45
CA HIS A 45 -3.56 -2.50 17.42
C HIS A 45 -2.98 -1.26 18.13
N ARG A 46 -2.92 -0.13 17.41
CA ARG A 46 -2.27 1.11 17.89
C ARG A 46 -3.23 2.30 17.75
N PRO A 47 -3.85 2.79 18.84
CA PRO A 47 -4.75 3.96 18.77
C PRO A 47 -4.00 5.27 18.51
N ASP A 48 -2.69 5.28 18.75
CA ASP A 48 -1.77 6.40 18.55
C ASP A 48 -1.20 6.49 17.12
N MET A 49 -1.66 5.64 16.21
CA MET A 49 -1.21 5.57 14.81
C MET A 49 -2.39 5.77 13.86
N THR A 50 -2.32 6.80 13.00
CA THR A 50 -3.35 7.01 11.98
C THR A 50 -3.01 6.21 10.73
N MET A 51 -3.82 5.23 10.38
CA MET A 51 -3.67 4.45 9.15
C MET A 51 -4.88 4.65 8.24
N TRP A 52 -4.65 4.69 6.93
CA TRP A 52 -5.71 4.75 5.91
C TRP A 52 -5.31 3.95 4.66
N PHE A 53 -6.32 3.53 3.91
CA PHE A 53 -6.21 2.60 2.78
C PHE A 53 -7.11 3.08 1.65
N LEU A 54 -6.81 2.67 0.42
CA LEU A 54 -7.75 2.78 -0.70
C LEU A 54 -8.97 1.89 -0.43
N THR A 55 -10.16 2.43 -0.61
CA THR A 55 -11.45 1.76 -0.37
C THR A 55 -11.94 1.00 -1.61
N CYS A 56 -12.67 -0.10 -1.38
CA CYS A 56 -13.30 -0.91 -2.44
C CYS A 56 -14.77 -1.23 -2.13
N GLU A 57 -15.37 -0.48 -1.21
CA GLU A 57 -16.73 -0.71 -0.75
C GLU A 57 -17.73 -0.34 -1.86
N PRO A 58 -18.60 -1.27 -2.29
CA PRO A 58 -19.59 -0.98 -3.31
C PRO A 58 -20.67 -0.01 -2.77
N PRO A 59 -21.33 0.76 -3.66
CA PRO A 59 -22.40 1.68 -3.28
C PRO A 59 -23.62 0.89 -2.80
N LEU A 60 -24.22 1.36 -1.70
CA LEU A 60 -25.39 0.71 -1.08
C LEU A 60 -26.64 0.71 -1.96
N GLU A 61 -26.77 1.73 -2.83
CA GLU A 61 -27.96 1.93 -3.67
C GLU A 61 -27.83 1.30 -5.07
N GLY A 62 -26.74 0.56 -5.34
CA GLY A 62 -26.57 -0.19 -6.59
C GLY A 62 -26.39 0.71 -7.81
N GLN A 63 -25.16 1.17 -8.04
CA GLN A 63 -24.80 1.93 -9.24
C GLN A 63 -23.99 1.03 -10.18
N ALA A 64 -24.53 0.78 -11.38
CA ALA A 64 -23.95 -0.17 -12.34
C ALA A 64 -22.56 0.27 -12.85
N ASP A 65 -22.35 1.58 -12.98
CA ASP A 65 -21.10 2.17 -13.48
C ASP A 65 -20.21 2.69 -12.33
N TYR A 66 -20.32 2.10 -11.15
CA TYR A 66 -19.46 2.47 -10.03
C TYR A 66 -18.04 1.96 -10.21
N VAL A 67 -17.07 2.84 -10.06
CA VAL A 67 -15.65 2.51 -9.95
C VAL A 67 -15.22 2.81 -8.52
N ASP A 68 -14.55 1.85 -7.90
CA ASP A 68 -14.06 2.05 -6.54
C ASP A 68 -12.78 2.89 -6.48
N GLU A 69 -12.46 3.41 -5.29
CA GLU A 69 -11.33 4.31 -5.08
C GLU A 69 -9.99 3.64 -5.46
N ALA A 70 -9.85 2.33 -5.19
CA ALA A 70 -8.64 1.61 -5.54
C ALA A 70 -8.48 1.49 -7.05
N ASP A 71 -9.53 1.13 -7.78
CA ASP A 71 -9.51 1.02 -9.23
C ASP A 71 -9.29 2.39 -9.88
N GLU A 72 -9.95 3.47 -9.41
CA GLU A 72 -9.66 4.84 -9.84
C GLU A 72 -8.18 5.21 -9.63
N PHE A 73 -7.62 4.84 -8.48
CA PHE A 73 -6.22 5.08 -8.18
C PHE A 73 -5.28 4.32 -9.13
N TYR A 74 -5.54 3.05 -9.41
CA TYR A 74 -4.68 2.24 -10.28
C TYR A 74 -4.83 2.56 -11.78
N LEU A 75 -5.93 3.21 -12.18
CA LEU A 75 -6.11 3.74 -13.54
C LEU A 75 -5.22 4.96 -13.81
N ASP A 76 -5.17 5.92 -12.89
CA ASP A 76 -4.29 7.09 -12.99
C ASP A 76 -3.71 7.50 -11.61
N PRO A 77 -2.62 6.83 -11.18
CA PRO A 77 -2.03 7.07 -9.87
C PRO A 77 -1.54 8.51 -9.68
N LEU A 78 -1.07 9.18 -10.75
CA LEU A 78 -0.53 10.53 -10.65
C LEU A 78 -1.62 11.55 -10.40
N SER A 79 -2.73 11.46 -11.13
CA SER A 79 -3.89 12.34 -10.90
C SER A 79 -4.43 12.15 -9.49
N SER A 80 -4.55 10.90 -9.03
CA SER A 80 -5.03 10.59 -7.69
C SER A 80 -4.10 11.12 -6.59
N LEU A 81 -2.78 10.98 -6.74
CA LEU A 81 -1.81 11.58 -5.82
C LEU A 81 -1.88 13.11 -5.80
N ASN A 82 -2.11 13.76 -6.95
CA ASN A 82 -2.23 15.22 -7.02
C ASN A 82 -3.51 15.75 -6.36
N ARG A 83 -4.60 14.96 -6.36
CA ARG A 83 -5.87 15.30 -5.70
C ARG A 83 -5.84 15.03 -4.19
N MET A 84 -4.82 14.32 -3.70
CA MET A 84 -4.72 13.94 -2.30
C MET A 84 -4.46 15.16 -1.40
N ALA A 85 -5.42 15.45 -0.52
CA ALA A 85 -5.33 16.58 0.42
C ALA A 85 -4.43 16.29 1.63
N ARG A 86 -4.32 15.03 2.06
CA ARG A 86 -3.57 14.64 3.26
C ARG A 86 -2.42 13.71 2.93
N TRP A 87 -1.20 14.19 3.17
CA TRP A 87 0.01 13.41 2.95
C TRP A 87 0.50 12.78 4.26
N PRO A 88 0.65 11.45 4.34
CA PRO A 88 1.11 10.77 5.54
C PRO A 88 2.62 10.97 5.76
N SER A 89 3.12 10.45 6.87
CA SER A 89 4.57 10.29 7.09
C SER A 89 5.15 9.10 6.34
N HIS A 90 4.35 8.05 6.15
CA HIS A 90 4.75 6.79 5.54
C HIS A 90 3.75 6.36 4.47
N PHE A 91 4.25 5.90 3.33
CA PHE A 91 3.46 5.17 2.34
C PHE A 91 3.90 3.72 2.26
N ILE A 92 2.94 2.82 2.06
CA ILE A 92 3.18 1.40 1.81
C ILE A 92 2.54 1.05 0.48
N MET A 93 3.30 0.39 -0.40
CA MET A 93 2.83 -0.03 -1.72
C MET A 93 3.63 -1.22 -2.23
N PHE A 94 3.17 -1.86 -3.31
CA PHE A 94 4.01 -2.78 -4.08
C PHE A 94 4.97 -1.98 -4.98
N ASP A 95 6.19 -2.48 -5.18
CA ASP A 95 7.18 -1.79 -6.02
C ASP A 95 6.74 -1.61 -7.47
N HIS A 96 5.81 -2.43 -7.95
CA HIS A 96 5.23 -2.34 -9.28
C HIS A 96 4.56 -0.97 -9.50
N LEU A 97 4.03 -0.33 -8.45
CA LEU A 97 3.46 1.02 -8.58
C LEU A 97 4.53 2.07 -8.94
N LEU A 98 5.79 1.81 -8.60
CA LEU A 98 6.94 2.68 -8.87
C LEU A 98 7.67 2.33 -10.18
N SER A 99 7.35 1.21 -10.84
CA SER A 99 8.12 0.69 -11.98
C SER A 99 8.16 1.62 -13.18
N ASN A 100 7.10 2.40 -13.39
CA ASN A 100 7.00 3.34 -14.51
C ASN A 100 7.73 4.67 -14.26
N GLY A 101 8.34 4.85 -13.09
CA GLY A 101 9.13 6.01 -12.69
C GLY A 101 8.30 7.25 -12.34
N THR A 102 7.17 7.50 -13.00
CA THR A 102 6.37 8.72 -12.80
C THR A 102 5.89 8.92 -11.37
N VAL A 103 5.35 7.86 -10.75
CA VAL A 103 4.89 7.88 -9.35
C VAL A 103 6.07 8.04 -8.41
N ALA A 104 7.19 7.36 -8.69
CA ALA A 104 8.41 7.47 -7.91
C ALA A 104 8.93 8.92 -7.90
N ASP A 105 8.99 9.57 -9.07
CA ASP A 105 9.43 10.96 -9.21
C ASP A 105 8.49 11.93 -8.48
N ALA A 106 7.17 11.70 -8.56
CA ALA A 106 6.18 12.52 -7.87
C ALA A 106 6.32 12.43 -6.34
N LEU A 107 6.52 11.22 -5.81
CA LEU A 107 6.74 10.99 -4.39
C LEU A 107 8.10 11.53 -3.93
N GLN A 108 9.15 11.37 -4.74
CA GLN A 108 10.48 11.90 -4.44
C GLN A 108 10.49 13.43 -4.40
N LYS A 109 9.79 14.11 -5.33
CA LYS A 109 9.60 15.58 -5.30
C LYS A 109 8.88 16.05 -4.04
N LYS A 110 8.09 15.19 -3.40
CA LYS A 110 7.41 15.45 -2.11
C LYS A 110 8.27 15.08 -0.89
N GLY A 111 9.51 14.62 -1.10
CA GLY A 111 10.47 14.27 -0.05
C GLY A 111 10.40 12.83 0.44
N PHE A 112 9.64 11.96 -0.23
CA PHE A 112 9.57 10.55 0.15
C PHE A 112 10.77 9.76 -0.39
N GLN A 113 11.32 8.89 0.44
CA GLN A 113 12.43 7.99 0.09
C GLN A 113 12.13 6.57 0.59
N GLU A 114 12.64 5.55 -0.10
CA GLU A 114 12.51 4.17 0.36
C GLU A 114 13.30 3.96 1.65
N CYS A 115 12.59 3.61 2.72
CA CYS A 115 13.18 3.38 4.04
C CYS A 115 13.19 1.88 4.43
N ARG A 116 12.23 1.09 3.92
CA ARG A 116 12.19 -0.37 4.09
C ARG A 116 11.60 -1.06 2.87
N ARG A 117 12.00 -2.32 2.69
CA ARG A 117 11.50 -3.24 1.67
C ARG A 117 11.31 -4.64 2.26
N PHE A 118 10.22 -5.29 1.89
CA PHE A 118 9.86 -6.63 2.36
C PHE A 118 9.57 -7.52 1.16
N PHE A 119 10.24 -8.68 1.11
CA PHE A 119 10.01 -9.66 0.08
C PHE A 119 8.56 -10.12 0.07
N ASN A 120 7.88 -10.01 -1.08
CA ASN A 120 6.47 -10.42 -1.18
C ASN A 120 6.30 -11.80 -1.81
N SER A 121 6.69 -11.95 -3.08
CA SER A 121 6.56 -13.19 -3.83
C SER A 121 7.37 -13.11 -5.13
N HIS A 122 7.78 -14.25 -5.67
CA HIS A 122 8.47 -14.28 -6.97
C HIS A 122 7.54 -13.98 -8.15
N PHE A 123 6.24 -14.26 -7.98
CA PHE A 123 5.23 -14.05 -9.01
C PHE A 123 3.85 -13.88 -8.36
N HIS A 124 3.01 -13.09 -9.03
CA HIS A 124 1.62 -12.87 -8.69
C HIS A 124 0.81 -12.79 -10.00
N ASP A 125 -0.40 -13.35 -10.01
CA ASP A 125 -1.33 -13.28 -11.13
C ASP A 125 -1.80 -11.83 -11.38
N ASP A 126 -2.30 -11.14 -10.34
CA ASP A 126 -2.56 -9.71 -10.35
C ASP A 126 -1.25 -8.91 -10.49
N THR A 127 -1.11 -8.17 -11.59
CA THR A 127 0.06 -7.33 -11.88
C THR A 127 0.24 -6.23 -10.83
N ARG A 128 -0.85 -5.70 -10.27
CA ARG A 128 -0.84 -4.64 -9.25
C ARG A 128 -0.20 -5.10 -7.94
N ARG A 129 -0.10 -6.42 -7.72
CA ARG A 129 0.46 -7.05 -6.52
C ARG A 129 1.85 -7.66 -6.75
N ARG A 130 2.44 -7.44 -7.93
CA ARG A 130 3.79 -7.94 -8.25
C ARG A 130 4.87 -7.11 -7.56
N GLY A 131 6.01 -7.77 -7.35
CA GLY A 131 7.16 -7.18 -6.70
C GLY A 131 7.02 -7.11 -5.18
N ASP A 132 8.02 -6.49 -4.56
CA ASP A 132 8.13 -6.43 -3.11
C ASP A 132 7.22 -5.35 -2.51
N VAL A 133 6.95 -5.46 -1.22
CA VAL A 133 6.29 -4.38 -0.48
C VAL A 133 7.34 -3.37 -0.05
N VAL A 134 7.19 -2.13 -0.50
CA VAL A 134 8.09 -1.02 -0.18
C VAL A 134 7.40 -0.05 0.77
N VAL A 135 8.19 0.49 1.69
CA VAL A 135 7.80 1.57 2.60
C VAL A 135 8.58 2.81 2.21
N LEU A 136 7.87 3.88 1.90
CA LEU A 136 8.44 5.20 1.67
C LEU A 136 8.20 6.08 2.89
N CYS A 137 9.25 6.74 3.36
CA CYS A 137 9.22 7.61 4.53
C CYS A 137 9.54 9.05 4.14
N ARG A 138 8.98 10.01 4.90
CA ARG A 138 9.32 11.43 4.86
C ARG A 138 9.51 11.92 6.29
N GLU A 139 10.60 12.64 6.53
CA GLU A 139 10.89 13.33 7.80
C GLU A 139 10.05 14.60 7.98
#